data_AF-A0A1F0G9G4-F1
#
_entry.id   AF-A0A1F0G9G4-F1
#
_cell.length_a   1.000
_cell.length_b   1.000
_cell.length_c   1.000
_cell.angle_alpha   90.00
_cell.angle_beta   90.00
_cell.angle_gamma   90.00
#
_symmetry.space_group_name_H-M   'P 1'
#
loop_
_entity.id
_entity.type
_entity.pdbx_description
1 polymer ?
#
loop_
_entity_poly.entity_id
_entity_poly.type
_entity_poly.pdbx_seq_one_letter_code
_entity_poly.pdbx_strand_id
1 'polypeptide(L)'
;MISHGRRGTHKRYLCKNCGSSFTGKRHISKEQIWDLYQSGLPQAKIAEALGVSPSTIKRRLQEVSVDFKTPILSDGVIHIDETYWGRNQGLIVALDDKSGCVLYREWISHESKVDYATSLKKIEEGGYKILAVVTDGGVGLDVALKHFPTQMCQYHFIAIVRRKLTLRPKLPASQELLALAMSVGKMSHITFCSQLKKWETKWDTFLKEKTINDENGKWQYTHKSLRSAHFSFRQYLPTLFTYEEHPDIQIPKTNNAIEGLFTALKSRLRAHNGMSQAHKKRFVDGFFRHRDIAQFTSKKEEGQ
;
A
#
# COMPACT_ATOMS: atom_id res chain seq x y z
N MET A 1 -2.56 -53.07 -16.41
CA MET A 1 -3.87 -52.36 -16.28
C MET A 1 -4.49 -52.25 -17.66
N ILE A 2 -5.82 -52.23 -17.78
CA ILE A 2 -6.51 -52.05 -19.08
C ILE A 2 -7.50 -50.89 -19.03
N SER A 3 -7.67 -50.18 -20.15
CA SER A 3 -8.69 -49.14 -20.29
C SER A 3 -10.08 -49.77 -20.12
N HIS A 4 -10.86 -49.27 -19.16
CA HIS A 4 -12.14 -49.84 -18.73
C HIS A 4 -13.26 -48.79 -18.79
N GLY A 5 -13.46 -48.24 -19.99
CA GLY A 5 -14.50 -47.26 -20.28
C GLY A 5 -14.19 -45.83 -19.81
N ARG A 6 -15.22 -44.99 -19.79
CA ARG A 6 -15.15 -43.58 -19.36
C ARG A 6 -16.23 -43.27 -18.33
N ARG A 7 -15.95 -42.34 -17.41
CA ARG A 7 -16.96 -41.69 -16.55
C ARG A 7 -16.94 -40.20 -16.84
N GLY A 8 -17.94 -39.73 -17.58
CA GLY A 8 -17.88 -38.40 -18.20
C GLY A 8 -16.69 -38.28 -19.15
N THR A 9 -15.86 -37.24 -18.98
CA THR A 9 -14.65 -37.00 -19.79
C THR A 9 -13.42 -37.82 -19.37
N HIS A 10 -13.49 -38.58 -18.27
CA HIS A 10 -12.30 -39.24 -17.70
C HIS A 10 -12.21 -40.73 -18.11
N LYS A 11 -11.03 -41.16 -18.57
CA LYS A 11 -10.71 -42.58 -18.82
C LYS A 11 -10.63 -43.35 -17.51
N ARG A 12 -11.28 -44.50 -17.44
CA ARG A 12 -11.16 -45.47 -16.36
C ARG A 12 -10.20 -46.56 -16.74
N TYR A 13 -9.57 -47.14 -15.73
CA TYR A 13 -8.62 -48.22 -15.85
C TYR A 13 -9.01 -49.31 -14.85
N LEU A 14 -8.88 -50.57 -15.26
CA LEU A 14 -9.10 -51.74 -14.43
C LEU A 14 -7.75 -52.41 -14.16
N CYS A 15 -7.51 -52.72 -12.90
CA CYS A 15 -6.40 -53.58 -12.51
C CYS A 15 -6.76 -55.04 -12.83
N LYS A 16 -6.00 -55.68 -13.72
CA LYS A 16 -6.21 -57.10 -14.09
C LYS A 16 -5.93 -58.07 -12.92
N ASN A 17 -5.17 -57.65 -11.91
CA ASN A 17 -4.73 -58.53 -10.82
C ASN A 17 -5.70 -58.58 -9.64
N CYS A 18 -6.44 -57.50 -9.38
CA CYS A 18 -7.33 -57.41 -8.21
C CYS A 18 -8.74 -56.90 -8.54
N GLY A 19 -9.08 -56.71 -9.81
CA GLY A 19 -10.42 -56.28 -10.26
C GLY A 19 -10.82 -54.87 -9.87
N SER A 20 -9.97 -54.12 -9.16
CA SER A 20 -10.27 -52.75 -8.75
C SER A 20 -10.22 -51.79 -9.96
N SER A 21 -11.18 -50.87 -10.01
CA SER A 21 -11.27 -49.86 -11.07
C SER A 21 -10.91 -48.48 -10.52
N PHE A 22 -10.09 -47.75 -11.26
CA PHE A 22 -9.69 -46.39 -10.91
C PHE A 22 -9.85 -45.48 -12.11
N THR A 23 -10.14 -44.21 -11.85
CA THR A 23 -10.31 -43.20 -12.89
C THR A 23 -9.00 -42.43 -13.01
N GLY A 24 -8.47 -42.29 -14.22
CA GLY A 24 -7.26 -41.50 -14.46
C GLY A 24 -7.46 -40.08 -13.96
N LYS A 25 -6.71 -39.67 -12.93
CA LYS A 25 -6.71 -38.30 -12.44
C LYS A 25 -5.87 -37.47 -13.42
N ARG A 26 -6.45 -36.39 -13.97
CA ARG A 26 -5.63 -35.34 -14.59
C ARG A 26 -4.72 -34.78 -13.50
N HIS A 27 -3.41 -34.82 -13.72
CA HIS A 27 -2.47 -34.18 -12.81
C HIS A 27 -2.56 -32.66 -13.04
N ILE A 28 -3.04 -31.95 -12.04
CA ILE A 28 -3.09 -30.48 -12.06
C ILE A 28 -2.20 -30.02 -10.93
N SER A 29 -1.18 -29.23 -11.27
CA SER A 29 -0.23 -28.68 -10.31
C SER A 29 -0.97 -27.75 -9.34
N LYS A 30 -0.69 -27.92 -8.05
CA LYS A 30 -1.24 -27.04 -7.00
C LYS A 30 -0.65 -25.63 -7.11
N GLU A 31 0.59 -25.52 -7.56
CA GLU A 31 1.29 -24.27 -7.84
C GLU A 31 0.59 -23.51 -8.96
N GLN A 32 0.30 -24.18 -10.09
CA GLN A 32 -0.44 -23.58 -11.19
C GLN A 32 -1.83 -23.06 -10.77
N ILE A 33 -2.55 -23.82 -9.94
CA ILE A 33 -3.85 -23.36 -9.39
C ILE A 33 -3.64 -22.13 -8.51
N TRP A 34 -2.60 -22.13 -7.68
CA TRP A 34 -2.29 -21.01 -6.79
C TRP A 34 -1.92 -19.75 -7.59
N ASP A 35 -1.13 -19.87 -8.65
CA ASP A 35 -0.70 -18.74 -9.48
C ASP A 35 -1.89 -18.08 -10.19
N LEU A 36 -2.78 -18.89 -10.77
CA LEU A 36 -4.02 -18.41 -11.38
C LEU A 36 -4.94 -17.77 -10.35
N TYR A 37 -4.98 -18.30 -9.13
CA TYR A 37 -5.76 -17.72 -8.04
C TYR A 37 -5.22 -16.34 -7.62
N GLN A 38 -3.89 -16.23 -7.52
CA GLN A 38 -3.18 -15.02 -7.15
C GLN A 38 -3.15 -13.97 -8.26
N SER A 39 -3.33 -14.35 -9.52
CA SER A 39 -3.52 -13.40 -10.62
C SER A 39 -4.88 -12.67 -10.54
N GLY A 40 -5.80 -13.16 -9.71
CA GLY A 40 -7.13 -12.59 -9.54
C GLY A 40 -8.22 -13.33 -10.34
N LEU A 41 -7.98 -14.54 -10.84
CA LEU A 41 -9.03 -15.31 -11.49
C LEU A 41 -9.97 -15.96 -10.46
N PRO A 42 -11.30 -15.81 -10.59
CA PRO A 42 -12.26 -16.52 -9.74
C PRO A 42 -12.14 -18.04 -9.88
N GLN A 43 -12.43 -18.79 -8.81
CA GLN A 43 -12.33 -20.26 -8.80
C GLN A 43 -13.13 -20.93 -9.93
N ALA A 44 -14.28 -20.37 -10.31
CA ALA A 44 -15.10 -20.88 -11.42
C ALA A 44 -14.37 -20.76 -12.77
N LYS A 45 -13.64 -19.66 -13.00
CA LYS A 45 -12.86 -19.44 -14.22
C LYS A 45 -11.61 -20.30 -14.27
N ILE A 46 -10.96 -20.52 -13.13
CA ILE A 46 -9.85 -21.49 -13.02
C ILE A 46 -10.35 -22.91 -13.32
N ALA A 47 -11.52 -23.27 -12.78
CA ALA A 47 -12.14 -24.57 -13.02
C ALA A 47 -12.47 -24.80 -14.51
N GLU A 48 -13.04 -23.79 -15.17
CA GLU A 48 -13.30 -23.77 -16.61
C GLU A 48 -12.01 -23.94 -17.42
N ALA A 49 -10.99 -23.12 -17.15
CA ALA A 49 -9.71 -23.15 -17.85
C ALA A 49 -8.96 -24.48 -17.72
N LEU A 50 -9.06 -25.13 -16.55
CA LEU A 50 -8.39 -26.41 -16.27
C LEU A 50 -9.29 -27.63 -16.55
N GLY A 51 -10.54 -27.41 -16.98
CA GLY A 51 -11.51 -28.46 -17.28
C GLY A 51 -11.85 -29.35 -16.07
N VAL A 52 -11.96 -28.76 -14.88
CA VAL A 52 -12.30 -29.45 -13.62
C VAL A 52 -13.46 -28.78 -12.90
N SER A 53 -13.97 -29.41 -11.84
CA SER A 53 -15.04 -28.82 -11.03
C SER A 53 -14.51 -27.73 -10.08
N PRO A 54 -15.32 -26.70 -9.75
CA PRO A 54 -14.96 -25.70 -8.73
C PRO A 54 -14.62 -26.31 -7.37
N SER A 55 -15.29 -27.40 -6.97
CA SER A 55 -14.98 -28.15 -5.75
C SER A 55 -13.57 -28.74 -5.76
N THR A 56 -13.07 -29.14 -6.93
CA THR A 56 -11.68 -29.63 -7.07
C THR A 56 -10.70 -28.48 -6.84
N ILE A 57 -10.94 -27.31 -7.43
CA ILE A 57 -10.10 -26.11 -7.22
C ILE A 57 -10.09 -25.71 -5.75
N LYS A 58 -11.27 -25.63 -5.11
CA LYS A 58 -11.40 -25.30 -3.68
C LYS A 58 -10.58 -26.24 -2.81
N ARG A 59 -10.68 -27.56 -3.01
CA ARG A 59 -9.90 -28.56 -2.26
C ARG A 59 -8.40 -28.38 -2.46
N ARG A 60 -7.96 -28.17 -3.72
CA ARG A 60 -6.53 -27.96 -4.03
C ARG A 60 -5.98 -26.67 -3.42
N LEU A 61 -6.76 -25.59 -3.42
CA LEU A 61 -6.38 -24.34 -2.76
C LEU A 61 -6.28 -24.48 -1.24
N GLN A 62 -7.00 -25.42 -0.60
CA GLN A 62 -6.86 -25.70 0.83
C GLN A 62 -5.56 -26.44 1.16
N GLU A 63 -5.02 -27.21 0.22
CA GLU A 63 -3.72 -27.92 0.36
C GLU A 63 -2.52 -26.96 0.28
N VAL A 64 -2.72 -25.71 -0.15
CA VAL A 64 -1.66 -24.70 -0.27
C VAL A 64 -1.46 -23.98 1.07
N SER A 65 -0.28 -24.17 1.66
CA SER A 65 0.23 -23.36 2.76
C SER A 65 1.22 -22.33 2.24
N VAL A 66 1.02 -21.07 2.62
CA VAL A 66 1.93 -19.98 2.24
C VAL A 66 2.26 -19.18 3.47
N ASP A 67 3.54 -19.20 3.81
CA ASP A 67 4.10 -18.33 4.84
C ASP A 67 4.82 -17.17 4.15
N PHE A 68 4.55 -15.97 4.65
CA PHE A 68 5.34 -14.79 4.31
C PHE A 68 6.76 -14.96 4.85
N LYS A 69 7.75 -14.65 4.01
CA LYS A 69 9.16 -14.64 4.39
C LYS A 69 9.73 -13.27 4.09
N THR A 70 10.26 -12.61 5.12
CA THR A 70 10.98 -11.37 4.95
C THR A 70 12.20 -11.60 4.06
N PRO A 71 12.41 -10.78 3.02
CA PRO A 71 13.57 -10.87 2.16
C PRO A 71 14.84 -10.48 2.94
N ILE A 72 15.98 -11.07 2.55
CA ILE A 72 17.28 -10.71 3.12
C ILE A 72 17.82 -9.53 2.32
N LEU A 73 17.70 -8.33 2.90
CA LEU A 73 18.20 -7.08 2.34
C LEU A 73 19.02 -6.35 3.42
N SER A 74 20.01 -5.56 3.01
CA SER A 74 20.96 -4.92 3.94
C SER A 74 20.45 -3.60 4.49
N ASP A 75 20.03 -2.70 3.60
CA ASP A 75 19.70 -1.32 3.93
C ASP A 75 18.89 -0.65 2.80
N GLY A 76 18.26 0.47 3.13
CA GLY A 76 17.60 1.30 2.13
C GLY A 76 16.52 2.22 2.70
N VAL A 77 15.78 2.84 1.78
CA VAL A 77 14.63 3.70 2.08
C VAL A 77 13.36 2.86 2.08
N ILE A 78 12.53 3.03 3.10
CA ILE A 78 11.29 2.28 3.22
C ILE A 78 10.07 3.17 3.02
N HIS A 79 9.07 2.64 2.32
CA HIS A 79 7.72 3.18 2.32
C HIS A 79 6.91 2.44 3.37
N ILE A 80 6.23 3.17 4.24
CA ILE A 80 5.35 2.58 5.25
C ILE A 80 3.98 3.25 5.20
N ASP A 81 2.95 2.40 5.12
CA ASP A 81 1.58 2.85 4.97
C ASP A 81 0.60 1.73 5.38
N GLU A 82 -0.65 2.11 5.57
CA GLU A 82 -1.74 1.23 5.97
C GLU A 82 -2.82 1.16 4.89
N THR A 83 -3.43 -0.02 4.79
CA THR A 83 -4.61 -0.20 3.93
C THR A 83 -5.73 -0.92 4.66
N TYR A 84 -6.96 -0.45 4.46
CA TYR A 84 -8.14 -0.97 5.13
C TYR A 84 -9.14 -1.67 4.20
N TRP A 85 -9.80 -2.69 4.73
CA TRP A 85 -10.99 -3.34 4.16
C TRP A 85 -12.16 -3.25 5.14
N GLY A 86 -12.95 -2.19 5.05
CA GLY A 86 -14.00 -1.91 6.04
C GLY A 86 -13.42 -1.25 7.30
N ARG A 87 -14.09 -1.40 8.45
CA ARG A 87 -13.79 -0.59 9.65
C ARG A 87 -12.68 -1.13 10.55
N ASN A 88 -12.50 -2.46 10.64
CA ASN A 88 -11.65 -3.09 11.67
C ASN A 88 -10.62 -4.07 11.07
N GLN A 89 -10.30 -3.92 9.79
CA GLN A 89 -9.38 -4.80 9.07
C GLN A 89 -8.39 -3.96 8.28
N GLY A 90 -7.39 -3.48 9.00
CA GLY A 90 -6.22 -2.82 8.44
C GLY A 90 -5.07 -3.79 8.22
N LEU A 91 -4.17 -3.40 7.33
CA LEU A 91 -2.89 -4.04 7.10
C LEU A 91 -1.85 -2.93 7.00
N ILE A 92 -0.90 -2.93 7.93
CA ILE A 92 0.31 -2.11 7.82
C ILE A 92 1.34 -2.87 6.98
N VAL A 93 1.98 -2.17 6.04
CA VAL A 93 3.01 -2.74 5.18
C VAL A 93 4.21 -1.80 5.13
N ALA A 94 5.41 -2.36 5.23
CA ALA A 94 6.65 -1.66 4.92
C ALA A 94 7.29 -2.29 3.68
N LEU A 95 7.62 -1.46 2.71
CA LEU A 95 8.16 -1.81 1.40
C LEU A 95 9.52 -1.14 1.22
N ASP A 96 10.55 -1.87 0.84
CA ASP A 96 11.80 -1.25 0.40
C ASP A 96 11.60 -0.58 -0.97
N ASP A 97 12.03 0.67 -1.10
CA ASP A 97 11.86 1.48 -2.32
C ASP A 97 12.61 0.87 -3.52
N LYS A 98 13.85 0.41 -3.30
CA LYS A 98 14.75 -0.02 -4.39
C LYS A 98 14.44 -1.43 -4.89
N SER A 99 14.15 -2.37 -3.99
CA SER A 99 13.79 -3.74 -4.35
C SER A 99 12.31 -3.90 -4.70
N GLY A 100 11.45 -3.03 -4.15
CA GLY A 100 10.00 -3.22 -4.23
C GLY A 100 9.53 -4.46 -3.48
N CYS A 101 10.36 -5.01 -2.57
CA CYS A 101 10.03 -6.15 -1.73
C CYS A 101 9.44 -5.71 -0.39
N VAL A 102 8.51 -6.52 0.12
CA VAL A 102 7.85 -6.25 1.40
C VAL A 102 8.79 -6.70 2.53
N LEU A 103 9.20 -5.75 3.37
CA LEU A 103 10.02 -6.02 4.56
C LEU A 103 9.17 -6.44 5.76
N TYR A 104 7.98 -5.82 5.89
CA TYR A 104 7.11 -6.02 7.03
C TYR A 104 5.64 -6.02 6.62
N ARG A 105 4.84 -6.86 7.26
CA ARG A 105 3.38 -6.79 7.17
C ARG A 105 2.70 -7.31 8.43
N GLU A 106 1.73 -6.56 8.94
CA GLU A 106 0.92 -6.97 10.08
C GLU A 106 -0.53 -6.53 9.94
N TRP A 107 -1.45 -7.39 10.41
CA TRP A 107 -2.87 -7.08 10.42
C TRP A 107 -3.22 -6.31 11.68
N ILE A 108 -3.86 -5.17 11.50
CA ILE A 108 -4.23 -4.24 12.58
C ILE A 108 -5.74 -3.98 12.55
N SER A 109 -6.30 -3.54 13.67
CA SER A 109 -7.71 -3.13 13.74
C SER A 109 -7.88 -1.65 13.42
N HIS A 110 -6.98 -0.80 13.95
CA HIS A 110 -7.00 0.65 13.84
C HIS A 110 -5.57 1.20 13.80
N GLU A 111 -5.41 2.39 13.22
CA GLU A 111 -4.14 3.09 13.12
C GLU A 111 -3.62 3.44 14.54
N SER A 112 -2.38 3.05 14.86
CA SER A 112 -1.79 3.23 16.18
C SER A 112 -0.30 3.57 16.11
N LYS A 113 0.14 4.47 17.01
CA LYS A 113 1.55 4.83 17.19
C LYS A 113 2.39 3.58 17.50
N VAL A 114 1.80 2.63 18.22
CA VAL A 114 2.46 1.40 18.64
C VAL A 114 2.75 0.48 17.45
N ASP A 115 1.82 0.39 16.50
CA ASP A 115 1.96 -0.50 15.35
C ASP A 115 3.06 0.00 14.41
N TYR A 116 3.11 1.32 14.14
CA TYR A 116 4.22 1.94 13.41
C TYR A 116 5.56 1.74 14.12
N ALA A 117 5.65 2.02 15.42
CA ALA A 117 6.92 1.86 16.15
C ALA A 117 7.38 0.39 16.17
N THR A 118 6.44 -0.55 16.32
CA THR A 118 6.72 -1.99 16.30
C THR A 118 7.19 -2.44 14.93
N SER A 119 6.58 -1.93 13.86
CA SER A 119 6.99 -2.27 12.49
C SER A 119 8.43 -1.85 12.19
N LEU A 120 8.80 -0.61 12.52
CA LEU A 120 10.17 -0.09 12.32
C LEU A 120 11.18 -0.91 13.12
N LYS A 121 10.88 -1.16 14.40
CA LYS A 121 11.72 -1.96 15.28
C LYS A 121 11.94 -3.38 14.76
N LYS A 122 10.88 -4.08 14.33
CA LYS A 122 10.98 -5.45 13.81
C LYS A 122 11.77 -5.52 12.49
N ILE A 123 11.71 -4.47 11.67
CA ILE A 123 12.53 -4.38 10.44
C ILE A 123 14.02 -4.30 10.81
N GLU A 124 14.38 -3.45 11.77
CA GLU A 124 15.77 -3.32 12.25
C GLU A 124 16.25 -4.61 12.95
N GLU A 125 15.43 -5.22 13.80
CA GLU A 125 15.72 -6.52 14.44
C GLU A 125 15.88 -7.65 13.42
N GLY A 126 15.24 -7.53 12.25
CA GLY A 126 15.40 -8.43 11.11
C GLY A 126 16.73 -8.26 10.36
N GLY A 127 17.59 -7.33 10.79
CA GLY A 127 18.90 -7.06 10.20
C GLY A 127 18.90 -6.04 9.06
N TYR A 128 17.77 -5.36 8.80
CA TYR A 128 17.65 -4.35 7.77
C TYR A 128 17.90 -2.95 8.35
N LYS A 129 18.88 -2.22 7.82
CA LYS A 129 19.19 -0.85 8.25
C LYS A 129 18.33 0.18 7.49
N ILE A 130 17.43 0.83 8.21
CA ILE A 130 16.58 1.88 7.64
C ILE A 130 17.40 3.17 7.48
N LEU A 131 17.51 3.66 6.24
CA LEU A 131 18.22 4.92 5.94
C LEU A 131 17.27 6.13 6.01
N ALA A 132 16.04 5.95 5.53
CA ALA A 132 14.98 6.95 5.59
C ALA A 132 13.60 6.29 5.47
N VAL A 133 12.56 7.03 5.85
CA VAL A 133 11.16 6.58 5.81
C VAL A 133 10.33 7.51 4.94
N VAL A 134 9.44 6.95 4.12
CA VAL A 134 8.47 7.68 3.30
C VAL A 134 7.07 7.27 3.74
N THR A 135 6.21 8.24 4.05
CA THR A 135 4.85 7.97 4.60
C THR A 135 3.83 9.04 4.15
N ASP A 136 2.55 8.73 4.26
CA ASP A 136 1.41 9.55 3.84
C ASP A 136 1.05 10.68 4.84
N GLY A 137 1.58 10.61 6.07
CA GLY A 137 1.39 11.58 7.13
C GLY A 137 0.94 10.93 8.44
N GLY A 138 0.05 11.63 9.15
CA GLY A 138 -0.68 11.08 10.30
C GLY A 138 0.22 10.53 11.42
N VAL A 139 -0.18 9.38 11.95
CA VAL A 139 0.46 8.74 13.09
C VAL A 139 1.82 8.15 12.72
N GLY A 140 1.95 7.61 11.51
CA GLY A 140 3.20 7.03 11.01
C GLY A 140 4.31 8.07 10.90
N LEU A 141 3.97 9.26 10.41
CA LEU A 141 4.89 10.40 10.33
C LEU A 141 5.46 10.79 11.71
N ASP A 142 4.60 10.99 12.71
CA ASP A 142 5.00 11.35 14.08
C ASP A 142 5.99 10.36 14.72
N VAL A 143 5.85 9.07 14.38
CA VAL A 143 6.71 8.01 14.92
C VAL A 143 8.04 7.97 14.17
N ALA A 144 8.00 7.98 12.83
CA ALA A 144 9.19 7.89 12.00
C ALA A 144 10.15 9.07 12.21
N LEU A 145 9.61 10.30 12.31
CA LEU A 145 10.40 11.53 12.52
C LEU A 145 11.29 11.50 13.76
N LYS A 146 10.95 10.70 14.78
CA LYS A 146 11.73 10.65 16.02
C LYS A 146 13.04 9.89 15.87
N HIS A 147 13.15 9.07 14.83
CA HIS A 147 14.22 8.08 14.70
C HIS A 147 14.94 8.17 13.36
N PHE A 148 14.26 8.58 12.28
CA PHE A 148 14.78 8.52 10.92
C PHE A 148 14.50 9.81 10.14
N PRO A 149 15.38 10.19 9.19
CA PRO A 149 15.01 11.11 8.13
C PRO A 149 13.70 10.65 7.48
N THR A 150 12.68 11.50 7.54
CA THR A 150 11.32 11.11 7.14
C THR A 150 10.77 12.07 6.11
N GLN A 151 10.42 11.53 4.94
CA GLN A 151 9.80 12.25 3.84
C GLN A 151 8.28 12.07 3.89
N MET A 152 7.57 13.19 4.05
CA MET A 152 6.13 13.25 3.85
C MET A 152 5.83 13.16 2.35
N CYS A 153 4.91 12.26 1.97
CA CYS A 153 4.49 12.15 0.59
C CYS A 153 3.87 13.46 0.08
N GLN A 154 4.50 14.06 -0.92
CA GLN A 154 4.05 15.33 -1.49
C GLN A 154 2.66 15.24 -2.13
N TYR A 155 2.28 14.08 -2.68
CA TYR A 155 0.93 13.85 -3.20
C TYR A 155 -0.13 13.91 -2.09
N HIS A 156 0.14 13.26 -0.96
CA HIS A 156 -0.75 13.29 0.20
C HIS A 156 -0.85 14.68 0.82
N PHE A 157 0.26 15.40 0.91
CA PHE A 157 0.25 16.81 1.29
C PHE A 157 -0.67 17.66 0.39
N ILE A 158 -0.54 17.54 -0.93
CA ILE A 158 -1.42 18.23 -1.89
C ILE A 158 -2.89 17.82 -1.67
N ALA A 159 -3.17 16.53 -1.46
CA ALA A 159 -4.51 16.02 -1.20
C ALA A 159 -5.12 16.61 0.08
N ILE A 160 -4.33 16.74 1.15
CA ILE A 160 -4.74 17.37 2.41
C ILE A 160 -5.13 18.84 2.18
N VAL A 161 -4.30 19.60 1.45
CA VAL A 161 -4.58 21.01 1.14
C VAL A 161 -5.83 21.14 0.27
N ARG A 162 -5.96 20.31 -0.78
CA ARG A 162 -7.14 20.28 -1.67
C ARG A 162 -8.43 19.97 -0.93
N ARG A 163 -8.41 19.07 0.05
CA ARG A 163 -9.58 18.75 0.87
C ARG A 163 -10.08 19.97 1.66
N LYS A 164 -9.15 20.83 2.10
CA LYS A 164 -9.45 22.03 2.88
C LYS A 164 -9.86 23.22 2.00
N LEU A 165 -9.19 23.44 0.88
CA LEU A 165 -9.43 24.61 0.00
C LEU A 165 -10.39 24.34 -1.16
N THR A 166 -10.72 23.07 -1.43
CA THR A 166 -11.35 22.59 -2.67
C THR A 166 -10.46 22.76 -3.90
N LEU A 167 -10.89 22.22 -5.04
CA LEU A 167 -10.17 22.33 -6.32
C LEU A 167 -10.29 23.71 -6.99
N ARG A 168 -11.35 24.47 -6.67
CA ARG A 168 -11.66 25.76 -7.30
C ARG A 168 -12.06 26.78 -6.23
N PRO A 169 -11.13 27.16 -5.34
CA PRO A 169 -11.40 28.19 -4.35
C PRO A 169 -11.77 29.51 -5.01
N LYS A 170 -12.73 30.24 -4.42
CA LYS A 170 -13.16 31.56 -4.89
C LYS A 170 -12.26 32.70 -4.39
N LEU A 171 -11.70 32.54 -3.19
CA LEU A 171 -10.88 33.57 -2.56
C LEU A 171 -9.48 33.59 -3.19
N PRO A 172 -8.94 34.77 -3.57
CA PRO A 172 -7.58 34.88 -4.12
C PRO A 172 -6.52 34.29 -3.18
N ALA A 173 -6.63 34.52 -1.87
CA ALA A 173 -5.73 33.94 -0.87
C ALA A 173 -5.68 32.41 -0.95
N SER A 174 -6.84 31.77 -1.11
CA SER A 174 -6.95 30.31 -1.24
C SER A 174 -6.46 29.80 -2.60
N GLN A 175 -6.65 30.57 -3.69
CA GLN A 175 -6.12 30.23 -5.01
C GLN A 175 -4.59 30.24 -5.01
N GLU A 176 -3.99 31.30 -4.45
CA GLU A 176 -2.54 31.43 -4.32
C GLU A 176 -1.94 30.32 -3.46
N LEU A 177 -2.57 30.01 -2.31
CA LEU A 177 -2.09 28.93 -1.44
C LEU A 177 -2.21 27.55 -2.09
N LEU A 178 -3.31 27.29 -2.81
CA LEU A 178 -3.48 26.03 -3.55
C LEU A 178 -2.44 25.90 -4.67
N ALA A 179 -2.17 26.98 -5.41
CA ALA A 179 -1.14 26.99 -6.44
C ALA A 179 0.26 26.68 -5.86
N LEU A 180 0.56 27.23 -4.68
CA LEU A 180 1.81 26.93 -3.96
C LEU A 180 1.88 25.45 -3.52
N ALA A 181 0.79 24.87 -3.00
CA ALA A 181 0.78 23.42 -2.69
C ALA A 181 1.07 22.57 -3.93
N MET A 182 0.45 22.90 -5.06
CA MET A 182 0.59 22.17 -6.33
C MET A 182 2.00 22.28 -6.94
N SER A 183 2.80 23.26 -6.51
CA SER A 183 4.17 23.48 -6.99
C SER A 183 5.24 22.83 -6.12
N VAL A 184 4.88 22.21 -4.99
CA VAL A 184 5.82 21.62 -4.00
C VAL A 184 6.86 20.68 -4.61
N GLY A 185 6.48 19.85 -5.60
CA GLY A 185 7.40 18.90 -6.24
C GLY A 185 8.26 19.49 -7.36
N LYS A 186 8.01 20.75 -7.73
CA LYS A 186 8.59 21.45 -8.88
C LYS A 186 9.56 22.57 -8.51
N MET A 187 9.75 22.84 -7.23
CA MET A 187 10.64 23.90 -6.74
C MET A 187 11.50 23.40 -5.58
N SER A 188 12.60 24.09 -5.32
CA SER A 188 13.48 23.81 -4.18
C SER A 188 12.85 24.22 -2.86
N HIS A 189 13.32 23.61 -1.77
CA HIS A 189 12.91 23.93 -0.40
C HIS A 189 13.00 25.44 -0.12
N ILE A 190 14.14 26.07 -0.47
CA ILE A 190 14.39 27.51 -0.24
C ILE A 190 13.35 28.38 -0.98
N THR A 191 13.09 28.06 -2.25
CA THR A 191 12.14 28.82 -3.07
C THR A 191 10.72 28.67 -2.52
N PHE A 192 10.33 27.45 -2.14
CA PHE A 192 9.03 27.15 -1.56
C PHE A 192 8.80 27.91 -0.26
N CYS A 193 9.78 27.89 0.65
CA CYS A 193 9.74 28.63 1.91
C CYS A 193 9.63 30.15 1.68
N SER A 194 10.39 30.69 0.72
CA SER A 194 10.32 32.10 0.37
C SER A 194 8.93 32.51 -0.15
N GLN A 195 8.35 31.70 -1.05
CA GLN A 195 7.00 31.96 -1.59
C GLN A 195 5.91 31.82 -0.52
N LEU A 196 6.01 30.79 0.34
CA LEU A 196 5.11 30.63 1.48
C LEU A 196 5.18 31.85 2.39
N LYS A 197 6.39 32.33 2.69
CA LYS A 197 6.55 33.50 3.56
C LYS A 197 5.96 34.77 2.97
N LYS A 198 6.16 35.00 1.66
CA LYS A 198 5.53 36.11 0.93
C LYS A 198 4.01 36.05 1.00
N TRP A 199 3.45 34.86 0.81
CA TRP A 199 2.01 34.63 0.93
C TRP A 199 1.51 34.91 2.36
N GLU A 200 2.21 34.41 3.39
CA GLU A 200 1.89 34.67 4.80
C GLU A 200 1.86 36.17 5.10
N THR A 201 2.88 36.91 4.67
CA THR A 201 2.95 38.37 4.89
C THR A 201 1.83 39.10 4.18
N LYS A 202 1.51 38.72 2.93
CA LYS A 202 0.44 39.34 2.14
C LYS A 202 -0.94 39.15 2.75
N TRP A 203 -1.22 37.97 3.29
CA TRP A 203 -2.56 37.59 3.78
C TRP A 203 -2.69 37.59 5.32
N ASP A 204 -1.68 38.05 6.06
CA ASP A 204 -1.65 38.01 7.54
C ASP A 204 -2.89 38.66 8.17
N THR A 205 -3.23 39.89 7.77
CA THR A 205 -4.41 40.61 8.28
C THR A 205 -5.70 39.88 7.94
N PHE A 206 -5.81 39.40 6.70
CA PHE A 206 -6.99 38.65 6.21
C PHE A 206 -7.20 37.36 7.01
N LEU A 207 -6.13 36.61 7.31
CA LEU A 207 -6.21 35.38 8.11
C LEU A 207 -6.61 35.62 9.57
N LYS A 208 -6.43 36.85 10.09
CA LYS A 208 -6.79 37.24 11.45
C LYS A 208 -8.23 37.71 11.60
N GLU A 209 -8.96 37.91 10.50
CA GLU A 209 -10.37 38.29 10.51
C GLU A 209 -11.22 37.29 11.31
N LYS A 210 -12.16 37.84 12.08
CA LYS A 210 -13.08 37.09 12.95
C LYS A 210 -14.52 37.49 12.64
N THR A 211 -15.41 36.51 12.69
CA THR A 211 -16.86 36.69 12.62
C THR A 211 -17.47 36.17 13.92
N ILE A 212 -18.48 36.85 14.43
CA ILE A 212 -19.27 36.37 15.57
C ILE A 212 -20.35 35.45 15.01
N ASN A 213 -20.52 34.27 15.60
CA ASN A 213 -21.61 33.37 15.23
C ASN A 213 -22.90 33.83 15.93
N ASP A 214 -23.90 34.20 15.15
CA ASP A 214 -25.18 34.73 15.64
C ASP A 214 -25.96 33.74 16.51
N GLU A 215 -25.76 32.42 16.33
CA GLU A 215 -26.49 31.37 17.06
C GLU A 215 -25.97 31.17 18.49
N ASN A 216 -24.68 31.39 18.74
CA ASN A 216 -24.06 31.08 20.03
C ASN A 216 -23.21 32.22 20.61
N GLY A 217 -23.14 33.37 19.94
CA GLY A 217 -22.39 34.57 20.35
C GLY A 217 -20.87 34.39 20.39
N LYS A 218 -20.33 33.24 19.95
CA LYS A 218 -18.88 32.98 20.00
C LYS A 218 -18.20 33.50 18.75
N TRP A 219 -17.03 34.10 18.93
CA TRP A 219 -16.18 34.48 17.81
C TRP A 219 -15.56 33.24 17.16
N GLN A 220 -15.40 33.30 15.85
CA GLN A 220 -14.67 32.31 15.07
C GLN A 220 -13.85 33.01 13.98
N TYR A 221 -12.75 32.42 13.54
CA TYR A 221 -12.05 32.94 12.36
C TYR A 221 -12.94 32.86 11.13
N THR A 222 -13.00 33.93 10.34
CA THR A 222 -13.79 34.01 9.11
C THR A 222 -13.36 32.93 8.12
N HIS A 223 -12.03 32.78 7.94
CA HIS A 223 -11.44 31.90 6.92
C HIS A 223 -10.89 30.59 7.50
N LYS A 224 -11.72 29.84 8.24
CA LYS A 224 -11.30 28.61 8.95
C LYS A 224 -10.56 27.61 8.07
N SER A 225 -11.13 27.29 6.91
CA SER A 225 -10.56 26.28 6.01
C SER A 225 -9.23 26.72 5.43
N LEU A 226 -9.08 28.01 5.11
CA LEU A 226 -7.83 28.59 4.65
C LEU A 226 -6.75 28.54 5.73
N ARG A 227 -7.08 28.95 6.95
CA ARG A 227 -6.17 28.84 8.09
C ARG A 227 -5.77 27.40 8.37
N SER A 228 -6.71 26.47 8.30
CA SER A 228 -6.42 25.05 8.48
C SER A 228 -5.51 24.52 7.38
N ALA A 229 -5.68 24.98 6.13
CA ALA A 229 -4.80 24.61 5.03
C ALA A 229 -3.38 25.17 5.25
N HIS A 230 -3.27 26.45 5.60
CA HIS A 230 -1.99 27.08 5.96
C HIS A 230 -1.29 26.37 7.12
N PHE A 231 -2.03 25.97 8.15
CA PHE A 231 -1.48 25.17 9.24
C PHE A 231 -0.85 23.85 8.76
N SER A 232 -1.44 23.18 7.77
CA SER A 232 -0.84 21.98 7.17
C SER A 232 0.50 22.25 6.50
N PHE A 233 0.70 23.42 5.86
CA PHE A 233 2.03 23.78 5.36
C PHE A 233 3.04 23.81 6.51
N ARG A 234 2.74 24.53 7.58
CA ARG A 234 3.64 24.64 8.74
C ARG A 234 3.94 23.28 9.38
N GLN A 235 2.93 22.42 9.47
CA GLN A 235 3.07 21.09 10.07
C GLN A 235 3.97 20.17 9.26
N TYR A 236 3.82 20.14 7.93
CA TYR A 236 4.53 19.20 7.07
C TYR A 236 5.80 19.76 6.43
N LEU A 237 6.03 21.07 6.48
CA LEU A 237 7.21 21.70 5.89
C LEU A 237 8.54 21.03 6.29
N PRO A 238 8.78 20.65 7.56
CA PRO A 238 10.01 19.98 7.97
C PRO A 238 10.27 18.63 7.28
N THR A 239 9.25 18.01 6.67
CA THR A 239 9.34 16.69 6.04
C THR A 239 9.01 16.67 4.55
N LEU A 240 8.66 17.82 3.96
CA LEU A 240 8.32 17.90 2.53
C LEU A 240 9.53 17.86 1.60
N PHE A 241 10.71 18.21 2.12
CA PHE A 241 11.95 18.36 1.35
C PHE A 241 13.13 17.57 1.93
N THR A 242 12.89 16.57 2.77
CA THR A 242 13.94 15.73 3.36
C THR A 242 14.83 15.08 2.29
N TYR A 243 14.28 14.79 1.11
CA TYR A 243 15.06 14.32 -0.04
C TYR A 243 16.12 15.32 -0.55
N GLU A 244 15.95 16.63 -0.34
CA GLU A 244 16.95 17.65 -0.71
C GLU A 244 18.06 17.76 0.35
N GLU A 245 17.73 17.46 1.60
CA GLU A 245 18.68 17.51 2.73
C GLU A 245 19.60 16.28 2.75
N HIS A 246 19.14 15.16 2.17
CA HIS A 246 19.85 13.89 2.09
C HIS A 246 19.94 13.36 0.64
N PRO A 247 20.65 14.06 -0.27
CA PRO A 247 20.69 13.69 -1.69
C PRO A 247 21.42 12.35 -1.95
N ASP A 248 22.28 11.92 -1.03
CA ASP A 248 23.01 10.65 -1.07
C ASP A 248 22.10 9.43 -0.85
N ILE A 249 21.02 9.59 -0.09
CA ILE A 249 20.08 8.51 0.26
C ILE A 249 19.04 8.26 -0.86
N GLN A 250 18.89 9.20 -1.82
CA GLN A 250 17.94 9.12 -2.93
C GLN A 250 16.47 8.90 -2.49
N ILE A 251 16.03 9.64 -1.48
CA ILE A 251 14.67 9.51 -0.92
C ILE A 251 13.61 9.91 -1.96
N PRO A 252 12.60 9.07 -2.26
CA PRO A 252 11.56 9.42 -3.20
C PRO A 252 10.58 10.44 -2.61
N LYS A 253 10.12 11.39 -3.44
CA LYS A 253 9.20 12.47 -3.02
C LYS A 253 7.78 11.99 -2.67
N THR A 254 7.42 10.77 -3.05
CA THR A 254 6.05 10.23 -2.99
C THR A 254 6.04 8.78 -2.59
N ASN A 255 4.98 8.33 -1.91
CA ASN A 255 4.74 6.94 -1.54
C ASN A 255 4.09 6.09 -2.66
N ASN A 256 4.34 6.42 -3.94
CA ASN A 256 3.67 5.76 -5.07
C ASN A 256 3.94 4.25 -5.16
N ALA A 257 5.10 3.79 -4.68
CA ALA A 257 5.47 2.38 -4.70
C ALA A 257 4.51 1.52 -3.86
N ILE A 258 4.21 1.96 -2.64
CA ILE A 258 3.29 1.26 -1.73
C ILE A 258 1.81 1.46 -2.12
N GLU A 259 1.44 2.65 -2.62
CA GLU A 259 0.10 2.89 -3.17
C GLU A 259 -0.21 2.00 -4.38
N GLY A 260 0.78 1.81 -5.26
CA GLY A 260 0.70 0.88 -6.38
C GLY A 260 0.56 -0.57 -5.91
N LEU A 261 1.30 -0.97 -4.88
CA LEU A 261 1.17 -2.29 -4.23
C LEU A 261 -0.25 -2.51 -3.69
N PHE A 262 -0.79 -1.55 -2.96
CA PHE A 262 -2.16 -1.63 -2.41
C PHE A 262 -3.22 -1.68 -3.50
N THR A 263 -3.07 -0.88 -4.55
CA THR A 263 -3.98 -0.91 -5.70
C THR A 263 -3.97 -2.29 -6.37
N ALA A 264 -2.79 -2.84 -6.62
CA ALA A 264 -2.59 -4.16 -7.21
C ALA A 264 -3.17 -5.29 -6.33
N LEU A 265 -3.00 -5.20 -5.01
CA LEU A 265 -3.54 -6.15 -4.04
C LEU A 265 -5.07 -6.08 -3.98
N LYS A 266 -5.63 -4.88 -3.82
CA LYS A 266 -7.08 -4.66 -3.75
C LYS A 266 -7.77 -5.11 -5.03
N SER A 267 -7.18 -4.84 -6.20
CA SER A 267 -7.73 -5.26 -7.49
C SER A 267 -7.91 -6.78 -7.55
N ARG A 268 -6.87 -7.54 -7.18
CA ARG A 268 -6.92 -9.01 -7.17
C ARG A 268 -7.89 -9.56 -6.13
N LEU A 269 -7.95 -8.94 -4.96
CA LEU A 269 -8.90 -9.34 -3.91
C LEU A 269 -10.37 -9.10 -4.28
N ARG A 270 -10.69 -8.08 -5.09
CA ARG A 270 -12.07 -7.82 -5.55
C ARG A 270 -12.67 -8.99 -6.34
N ALA A 271 -11.85 -9.77 -7.04
CA ALA A 271 -12.31 -10.97 -7.73
C ALA A 271 -12.74 -12.10 -6.78
N HIS A 272 -12.40 -11.97 -5.50
CA HIS A 272 -12.64 -12.97 -4.45
C HIS A 272 -13.47 -12.40 -3.28
N ASN A 273 -14.48 -11.60 -3.59
CA ASN A 273 -15.40 -11.04 -2.59
C ASN A 273 -16.07 -12.13 -1.75
N GLY A 274 -16.32 -11.86 -0.47
CA GLY A 274 -16.94 -12.81 0.48
C GLY A 274 -15.97 -13.79 1.13
N MET A 275 -14.65 -13.61 0.92
CA MET A 275 -13.62 -14.41 1.55
C MET A 275 -13.58 -14.23 3.08
N SER A 276 -13.40 -15.33 3.82
CA SER A 276 -13.14 -15.27 5.27
C SER A 276 -11.81 -14.57 5.56
N GLN A 277 -11.64 -14.05 6.78
CA GLN A 277 -10.39 -13.37 7.13
C GLN A 277 -9.18 -14.28 7.02
N ALA A 278 -9.26 -15.52 7.48
CA ALA A 278 -8.15 -16.47 7.39
C ALA A 278 -7.68 -16.68 5.93
N HIS A 279 -8.62 -16.83 4.99
CA HIS A 279 -8.28 -16.94 3.58
C HIS A 279 -7.71 -15.64 3.02
N LYS A 280 -8.21 -14.47 3.46
CA LYS A 280 -7.70 -13.16 3.03
C LYS A 280 -6.24 -12.96 3.48
N LYS A 281 -5.92 -13.31 4.73
CA LYS A 281 -4.54 -13.27 5.24
C LYS A 281 -3.62 -14.13 4.37
N ARG A 282 -4.04 -15.37 4.08
CA ARG A 282 -3.28 -16.28 3.21
C ARG A 282 -3.11 -15.77 1.78
N PHE A 283 -4.14 -15.15 1.20
CA PHE A 283 -4.07 -14.53 -0.12
C PHE A 283 -3.02 -13.41 -0.14
N VAL A 284 -3.07 -12.51 0.85
CA VAL A 284 -2.12 -11.40 1.02
C VAL A 284 -0.69 -11.93 1.16
N ASP A 285 -0.48 -12.96 1.98
CA ASP A 285 0.85 -13.56 2.18
C ASP A 285 1.43 -14.14 0.89
N GLY A 286 0.60 -14.87 0.13
CA GLY A 286 1.03 -15.34 -1.18
C GLY A 286 1.20 -14.23 -2.21
N PHE A 287 0.51 -13.10 -2.05
CA PHE A 287 0.58 -12.01 -3.03
C PHE A 287 1.94 -11.32 -2.91
N PHE A 288 2.38 -11.06 -1.68
CA PHE A 288 3.71 -10.54 -1.42
C PHE A 288 4.79 -11.52 -1.86
N ARG A 289 4.68 -12.80 -1.49
CA ARG A 289 5.65 -13.82 -1.90
C ARG A 289 5.81 -13.94 -3.42
N HIS A 290 4.71 -13.95 -4.18
CA HIS A 290 4.77 -14.05 -5.64
C HIS A 290 5.40 -12.82 -6.28
N ARG A 291 5.09 -11.63 -5.75
CA ARG A 291 5.68 -10.38 -6.24
C ARG A 291 7.17 -10.32 -5.93
N ASP A 292 7.59 -10.67 -4.72
CA ASP A 292 9.00 -10.65 -4.32
C ASP A 292 9.82 -11.59 -5.22
N ILE A 293 9.32 -12.80 -5.48
CA ILE A 293 9.97 -13.74 -6.43
C ILE A 293 10.11 -13.11 -7.81
N ALA A 294 9.04 -12.51 -8.35
CA ALA A 294 9.07 -11.89 -9.68
C ALA A 294 10.09 -10.74 -9.77
N GLN A 295 10.28 -9.97 -8.69
CA GLN A 295 11.30 -8.91 -8.63
C GLN A 295 12.73 -9.47 -8.61
N PHE A 296 12.98 -10.55 -7.86
CA PHE A 296 14.29 -11.20 -7.85
C PHE A 296 14.63 -11.89 -9.17
N THR A 297 13.65 -12.41 -9.91
CA THR A 297 13.89 -13.03 -11.23
C THR A 297 14.15 -11.99 -12.31
N SER A 298 13.38 -10.91 -12.36
CA SER A 298 13.57 -9.83 -13.35
C SER A 298 14.91 -9.11 -13.19
N LYS A 299 15.37 -8.86 -11.95
CA LYS A 299 16.70 -8.28 -11.71
C LYS A 299 17.88 -9.18 -12.09
N LYS A 300 17.69 -10.51 -12.13
CA LYS A 300 18.73 -11.43 -12.62
C LYS A 300 18.84 -11.41 -14.14
N GLU A 301 17.75 -11.14 -14.84
CA GLU A 301 17.70 -11.08 -16.30
C GLU A 301 18.25 -9.73 -16.83
N GLU A 302 18.11 -8.64 -16.07
CA GLU A 302 18.69 -7.33 -16.42
C GLU A 302 20.20 -7.19 -16.11
N GLY A 303 20.78 -8.17 -15.39
CA GLY A 303 22.18 -8.20 -14.99
C GLY A 303 23.08 -9.15 -15.81
N GLN A 304 22.57 -9.68 -16.93
CA GLN A 304 23.32 -10.45 -17.94
C GLN A 304 23.50 -9.63 -19.21
#